data_AF-A0A2V9NLI7-F1
#
_entry.id   AF-A0A2V9NLI7-F1
#
_cell.length_a   1.000
_cell.length_b   1.000
_cell.length_c   1.000
_cell.angle_alpha   90.00
_cell.angle_beta   90.00
_cell.angle_gamma   90.00
#
_symmetry.space_group_name_H-M   'P 1'
#
loop_
_entity.id
_entity.type
_entity.pdbx_description
1 polymer ?
#
loop_
_entity_poly.entity_id
_entity_poly.type
_entity_poly.pdbx_seq_one_letter_code
_entity_poly.pdbx_strand_id
1 'polypeptide(L)'
;MRFLAGLIVGVLLVIGAAFGYFLSGRAPVATTDKTLPFEKMLANGALHARIKKEMPKSVPVTADEATFLAGAHVYQHHCGLCHGFPNMDQGPIRKGMFPSHRTSFAAKESQMMSRASLLEGGEWNPAYRNAVIQW
;
A
#
# COMPACT_ATOMS: atom_id res chain seq x y z
N MET A 1 22.92 -44.87 -1.00
CA MET A 1 21.65 -45.25 -1.65
C MET A 1 20.45 -45.18 -0.69
N ARG A 2 20.44 -45.92 0.43
CA ARG A 2 19.29 -45.98 1.37
C ARG A 2 18.93 -44.63 2.01
N PHE A 3 19.94 -43.83 2.40
CA PHE A 3 19.74 -42.49 2.95
C PHE A 3 19.12 -41.52 1.93
N LEU A 4 19.61 -41.50 0.69
CA LEU A 4 19.03 -40.68 -0.39
C LEU A 4 17.58 -41.06 -0.68
N ALA A 5 17.28 -42.36 -0.74
CA ALA A 5 15.90 -42.82 -0.93
C ALA A 5 14.99 -42.36 0.22
N GLY A 6 15.46 -42.48 1.47
CA GLY A 6 14.73 -41.97 2.64
C GLY A 6 14.52 -40.45 2.61
N LEU A 7 15.53 -39.69 2.20
CA LEU A 7 15.45 -38.23 2.04
C LEU A 7 14.37 -37.85 1.00
N ILE A 8 14.41 -38.47 -0.18
CA ILE A 8 13.45 -38.19 -1.26
C ILE A 8 12.03 -38.50 -0.81
N VAL A 9 11.81 -39.66 -0.18
CA VAL A 9 10.50 -40.03 0.37
C VAL A 9 10.05 -39.04 1.43
N GLY A 10 10.95 -38.60 2.32
CA GLY A 10 10.67 -37.58 3.32
C GLY A 10 10.23 -36.25 2.73
N VAL A 11 10.95 -35.73 1.71
CA VAL A 11 10.58 -34.48 1.04
C VAL A 11 9.22 -34.59 0.36
N LEU A 12 8.96 -35.69 -0.35
CA LEU A 12 7.67 -35.92 -1.02
C LEU A 12 6.52 -35.99 0.00
N LEU A 13 6.74 -36.62 1.16
CA LEU A 13 5.76 -36.68 2.25
C LEU A 13 5.44 -35.29 2.78
N VAL A 14 6.45 -34.43 3.00
CA VAL A 14 6.24 -33.06 3.48
C VAL A 14 5.44 -32.24 2.45
N ILE A 15 5.79 -32.33 1.16
CA ILE A 15 5.06 -31.64 0.08
C ILE A 15 3.62 -32.15 0.00
N GLY A 16 3.41 -33.46 0.04
CA GLY A 16 2.08 -34.07 0.01
C GLY A 16 1.22 -33.67 1.21
N ALA A 17 1.80 -33.64 2.42
CA ALA A 17 1.10 -33.20 3.62
C ALA A 17 0.74 -31.70 3.55
N ALA A 18 1.64 -30.85 3.07
CA ALA A 18 1.35 -29.44 2.86
C ALA A 18 0.21 -29.26 1.84
N PHE A 19 0.25 -29.99 0.71
CA PHE A 19 -0.81 -29.96 -0.30
C PHE A 19 -2.16 -30.40 0.27
N GLY A 20 -2.18 -31.50 1.05
CA GLY A 20 -3.37 -31.95 1.76
C GLY A 20 -3.89 -30.92 2.78
N TYR A 21 -2.99 -30.23 3.49
CA TYR A 21 -3.34 -29.14 4.41
C TYR A 21 -4.06 -27.99 3.70
N PHE A 22 -3.58 -27.56 2.53
CA PHE A 22 -4.26 -26.54 1.72
C PHE A 22 -5.62 -27.03 1.19
N LEU A 23 -5.70 -28.26 0.67
CA LEU A 23 -6.97 -28.82 0.17
C LEU A 23 -8.02 -29.02 1.26
N SER A 24 -7.59 -29.23 2.51
CA SER A 24 -8.51 -29.38 3.64
C SER A 24 -9.18 -28.08 4.09
N GLY A 25 -8.81 -26.92 3.53
CA GLY A 25 -9.36 -25.61 3.89
C GLY A 25 -8.88 -25.08 5.25
N ARG A 26 -7.89 -25.73 5.88
CA ARG A 26 -7.35 -25.35 7.20
C ARG A 26 -6.23 -24.31 7.11
N ALA A 27 -5.79 -23.99 5.90
CA ALA A 27 -4.78 -22.97 5.67
C ALA A 27 -5.36 -21.57 5.93
N PRO A 28 -4.67 -20.71 6.70
CA PRO A 28 -5.09 -19.34 6.93
C PRO A 28 -5.00 -18.55 5.63
N VAL A 29 -6.15 -18.27 5.03
CA VAL A 29 -6.27 -17.54 3.75
C VAL A 29 -7.25 -16.36 3.85
N ALA A 30 -8.00 -16.25 4.96
CA ALA A 30 -8.89 -15.12 5.16
C ALA A 30 -8.08 -13.86 5.45
N THR A 31 -8.65 -12.70 5.10
CA THR A 31 -8.07 -11.38 5.37
C THR A 31 -7.87 -11.09 6.86
N THR A 32 -8.54 -11.85 7.73
CA THR A 32 -8.43 -11.77 9.20
C THR A 32 -7.47 -12.80 9.78
N ASP A 33 -6.96 -13.74 8.99
CA ASP A 33 -6.10 -14.81 9.48
C ASP A 33 -4.65 -14.34 9.66
N LYS A 34 -3.89 -15.10 10.45
CA LYS A 34 -2.47 -14.84 10.63
C LYS A 34 -1.70 -15.23 9.36
N THR A 35 -0.90 -14.30 8.84
CA THR A 35 0.03 -14.57 7.73
C THR A 35 0.88 -15.80 8.00
N LEU A 36 1.04 -16.63 6.96
CA LEU A 36 1.86 -17.82 6.96
C LEU A 36 3.34 -17.47 7.21
N PRO A 37 4.13 -18.40 7.76
CA PRO A 37 5.57 -18.22 7.87
C PRO A 37 6.17 -17.95 6.47
N PHE A 38 7.08 -16.97 6.40
CA PHE A 38 7.76 -16.50 5.18
C PHE A 38 6.89 -15.82 4.10
N GLU A 39 5.57 -15.78 4.26
CA GLU A 39 4.67 -15.14 3.29
C GLU A 39 5.02 -13.67 3.05
N LYS A 40 5.17 -12.89 4.13
CA LYS A 40 5.54 -11.47 4.04
C LYS A 40 6.91 -11.27 3.37
N MET A 41 7.87 -12.15 3.63
CA MET A 41 9.21 -12.05 3.06
C MET A 41 9.16 -12.28 1.54
N LEU A 42 8.47 -13.32 1.09
CA LEU A 42 8.32 -13.64 -0.32
C LEU A 42 7.48 -12.58 -1.06
N ALA A 43 6.34 -12.19 -0.48
CA ALA A 43 5.47 -11.17 -1.06
C ALA A 43 6.18 -9.82 -1.20
N ASN A 44 6.87 -9.36 -0.15
CA ASN A 44 7.65 -8.12 -0.24
C ASN A 44 8.81 -8.25 -1.22
N GLY A 45 9.55 -9.37 -1.23
CA GLY A 45 10.64 -9.58 -2.17
C GLY A 45 10.18 -9.46 -3.63
N ALA A 46 9.07 -10.12 -3.97
CA ALA A 46 8.46 -10.03 -5.30
C ALA A 46 7.97 -8.61 -5.63
N LEU A 47 7.29 -7.94 -4.69
CA LEU A 47 6.80 -6.57 -4.85
C LEU A 47 7.95 -5.58 -5.14
N HIS A 48 9.01 -5.59 -4.34
CA HIS A 48 10.15 -4.69 -4.52
C HIS A 48 10.87 -4.96 -5.85
N ALA A 49 11.01 -6.24 -6.24
CA ALA A 49 11.60 -6.60 -7.51
C ALA A 49 10.81 -6.04 -8.70
N ARG A 50 9.47 -6.08 -8.65
CA ARG A 50 8.61 -5.49 -9.69
C ARG A 50 8.66 -3.97 -9.71
N ILE A 51 8.55 -3.31 -8.55
CA ILE A 51 8.70 -1.85 -8.46
C ILE A 51 10.04 -1.42 -9.08
N LYS A 52 11.15 -2.07 -8.72
CA LYS A 52 12.47 -1.75 -9.29
C LYS A 52 12.52 -1.92 -10.82
N LYS A 53 11.80 -2.90 -11.36
CA LYS A 53 11.77 -3.20 -12.79
C LYS A 53 10.87 -2.25 -13.59
N GLU A 54 9.72 -1.89 -13.03
CA GLU A 54 8.61 -1.28 -13.78
C GLU A 54 8.34 0.17 -13.42
N MET A 55 8.86 0.67 -12.30
CA MET A 55 8.63 2.05 -11.88
C MET A 55 9.22 3.04 -12.91
N PRO A 56 8.39 3.95 -13.47
CA PRO A 56 8.88 4.99 -14.37
C PRO A 56 9.96 5.83 -13.68
N LYS A 57 11.08 6.05 -14.39
CA LYS A 57 12.20 6.85 -13.87
C LYS A 57 11.95 8.35 -13.93
N SER A 58 10.99 8.76 -14.75
CA SER A 58 10.57 10.14 -14.91
C SER A 58 9.05 10.19 -14.98
N VAL A 59 8.50 11.32 -14.56
CA VAL A 59 7.08 11.60 -14.64
C VAL A 59 6.82 12.33 -15.96
N PRO A 60 5.93 11.82 -16.85
CA PRO A 60 5.69 12.41 -18.16
C PRO A 60 4.65 13.54 -18.12
N VAL A 61 4.66 14.36 -17.08
CA VAL A 61 3.81 15.55 -16.97
C VAL A 61 4.64 16.76 -16.55
N THR A 62 4.23 17.95 -17.00
CA THR A 62 4.88 19.19 -16.63
C THR A 62 4.61 19.51 -15.15
N ALA A 63 5.63 19.95 -14.42
CA ALA A 63 5.51 20.35 -13.02
C ALA A 63 5.04 21.81 -12.94
N ASP A 64 3.80 22.06 -13.35
CA ASP A 64 3.15 23.37 -13.32
C ASP A 64 1.87 23.36 -12.47
N GLU A 65 1.38 24.55 -12.13
CA GLU A 65 0.21 24.73 -11.28
C GLU A 65 -1.04 24.02 -11.84
N ALA A 66 -1.28 24.13 -13.15
CA ALA A 66 -2.43 23.51 -13.80
C ALA A 66 -2.42 21.98 -13.64
N THR A 67 -1.25 21.36 -13.81
CA THR A 67 -1.05 19.91 -13.64
C THR A 67 -1.25 19.49 -12.18
N PHE A 68 -0.76 20.27 -11.22
CA PHE A 68 -0.97 19.97 -9.80
C PHE A 68 -2.43 20.08 -9.38
N LEU A 69 -3.15 21.11 -9.87
CA LEU A 69 -4.58 21.26 -9.60
C LEU A 69 -5.41 20.11 -10.20
N ALA A 70 -5.09 19.72 -11.44
CA ALA A 70 -5.73 18.56 -12.08
C ALA A 70 -5.45 17.26 -11.30
N GLY A 71 -4.20 17.07 -10.84
CA GLY A 71 -3.82 15.92 -10.02
C GLY A 71 -4.54 15.88 -8.66
N ALA A 72 -4.68 17.04 -8.01
CA ALA A 72 -5.42 17.16 -6.75
C ALA A 72 -6.90 16.79 -6.91
N HIS A 73 -7.54 17.23 -8.00
CA HIS A 73 -8.91 16.86 -8.33
C HIS A 73 -9.05 15.34 -8.52
N VAL A 74 -8.18 14.71 -9.31
CA VAL A 74 -8.17 13.24 -9.50
C VAL A 74 -7.99 12.52 -8.17
N TYR A 75 -7.05 12.97 -7.33
CA TYR A 75 -6.81 12.38 -6.01
C TYR A 75 -8.07 12.45 -5.12
N GLN A 76 -8.75 13.59 -5.10
CA GLN A 76 -9.97 13.77 -4.31
C GLN A 76 -11.07 12.80 -4.72
N HIS A 77 -11.29 12.62 -6.03
CA HIS A 77 -12.37 11.79 -6.54
C HIS A 77 -12.09 10.28 -6.50
N HIS A 78 -10.81 9.86 -6.56
CA HIS A 78 -10.47 8.44 -6.74
C HIS A 78 -9.61 7.84 -5.64
N CYS A 79 -8.90 8.63 -4.85
CA CYS A 79 -7.90 8.15 -3.90
C CYS A 79 -8.23 8.53 -2.45
N GLY A 80 -8.75 9.74 -2.23
CA GLY A 80 -8.94 10.34 -0.90
C GLY A 80 -9.87 9.54 0.01
N LEU A 81 -10.88 8.87 -0.54
CA LEU A 81 -11.83 8.07 0.23
C LEU A 81 -11.17 6.91 1.02
N CYS A 82 -10.10 6.32 0.47
CA CYS A 82 -9.35 5.24 1.11
C CYS A 82 -8.03 5.72 1.71
N HIS A 83 -7.32 6.65 1.07
CA HIS A 83 -6.00 7.13 1.48
C HIS A 83 -6.03 8.37 2.39
N GLY A 84 -7.21 8.95 2.61
CA GLY A 84 -7.39 10.16 3.42
C GLY A 84 -6.96 11.43 2.68
N PHE A 85 -7.27 12.55 3.30
CA PHE A 85 -6.96 13.89 2.83
C PHE A 85 -5.92 14.57 3.74
N PRO A 86 -5.25 15.63 3.28
CA PRO A 86 -4.33 16.39 4.12
C PRO A 86 -5.02 16.84 5.41
N ASN A 87 -4.35 16.65 6.55
CA ASN A 87 -4.85 16.99 7.90
C ASN A 87 -6.15 16.28 8.33
N MET A 88 -6.56 15.23 7.61
CA MET A 88 -7.63 14.36 8.05
C MET A 88 -7.08 13.02 8.52
N ASP A 89 -7.82 12.41 9.44
CA ASP A 89 -7.61 11.01 9.76
C ASP A 89 -7.88 10.11 8.56
N GLN A 90 -7.55 8.85 8.76
CA GLN A 90 -7.66 7.75 7.79
C GLN A 90 -9.07 7.68 7.19
N GLY A 91 -9.18 7.52 5.86
CA GLY A 91 -10.48 7.39 5.19
C GLY A 91 -11.33 6.23 5.75
N PRO A 92 -12.68 6.34 5.74
CA PRO A 92 -13.58 5.42 6.43
C PRO A 92 -13.46 3.97 5.96
N ILE A 93 -13.05 3.75 4.71
CA ILE A 93 -12.92 2.43 4.09
C ILE A 93 -11.66 1.68 4.56
N ARG A 94 -10.62 2.40 5.02
CA ARG A 94 -9.32 1.78 5.36
C ARG A 94 -9.43 0.67 6.41
N LYS A 95 -10.35 0.81 7.37
CA LYS A 95 -10.52 -0.19 8.44
C LYS A 95 -10.95 -1.57 7.92
N GLY A 96 -11.57 -1.64 6.74
CA GLY A 96 -12.02 -2.88 6.11
C GLY A 96 -11.04 -3.47 5.09
N MET A 97 -9.88 -2.83 4.86
CA MET A 97 -8.94 -3.26 3.81
C MET A 97 -7.82 -4.13 4.39
N PHE A 98 -7.56 -5.27 3.75
CA PHE A 98 -6.41 -6.12 4.03
C PHE A 98 -5.61 -6.40 2.75
N PRO A 99 -4.26 -6.29 2.77
CA PRO A 99 -3.46 -5.76 3.88
C PRO A 99 -3.78 -4.27 4.10
N SER A 100 -3.63 -3.79 5.34
CA SER A 100 -3.85 -2.38 5.60
C SER A 100 -2.81 -1.56 4.85
N HIS A 101 -3.26 -0.61 4.03
CA HIS A 101 -2.37 0.30 3.32
C HIS A 101 -1.96 1.46 4.22
N ARG A 102 -0.78 2.01 3.93
CA ARG A 102 -0.29 3.25 4.54
C ARG A 102 -1.05 4.42 3.91
N THR A 103 -1.47 5.39 4.73
CA THR A 103 -1.98 6.66 4.19
C THR A 103 -0.86 7.52 3.63
N SER A 104 -1.19 8.21 2.55
CA SER A 104 -0.29 9.11 1.83
C SER A 104 0.03 10.40 2.60
N PHE A 105 -0.76 10.72 3.63
CA PHE A 105 -0.61 11.91 4.48
C PHE A 105 -0.51 11.54 5.95
N ALA A 106 0.41 10.61 6.28
CA ALA A 106 0.70 10.36 7.69
C ALA A 106 1.13 11.68 8.36
N ALA A 107 0.81 11.87 9.65
CA ALA A 107 0.98 13.13 10.39
C ALA A 107 2.39 13.79 10.28
N LYS A 108 3.41 13.05 9.84
CA LYS A 108 4.78 13.54 9.61
C LYS A 108 4.96 14.28 8.28
N GLU A 109 4.15 13.97 7.26
CA GLU A 109 4.16 14.62 5.93
C GLU A 109 3.26 15.86 5.92
N SER A 110 2.15 15.86 6.65
CA SER A 110 1.34 17.07 6.87
C SER A 110 2.12 18.16 7.60
N GLN A 111 3.02 17.79 8.52
CA GLN A 111 3.98 18.71 9.14
C GLN A 111 5.02 19.27 8.14
N MET A 112 5.38 18.51 7.10
CA MET A 112 6.32 18.98 6.08
C MET A 112 5.65 19.93 5.08
N MET A 113 4.41 19.65 4.66
CA MET A 113 3.60 20.60 3.88
C MET A 113 3.28 21.87 4.67
N SER A 114 2.98 21.75 5.97
CA SER A 114 2.80 22.92 6.85
C SER A 114 4.08 23.74 7.00
N ARG A 115 5.26 23.11 7.04
CA ARG A 115 6.54 23.83 7.05
C ARG A 115 6.90 24.41 5.68
N ALA A 116 6.60 23.73 4.58
CA ALA A 116 6.80 24.24 3.23
C ALA A 116 5.92 25.47 2.97
N SER A 117 4.64 25.44 3.37
CA SER A 117 3.74 26.61 3.32
C SER A 117 4.08 27.73 4.29
N LEU A 118 4.95 27.48 5.28
CA LEU A 118 5.47 28.52 6.19
C LEU A 118 6.80 29.11 5.70
N LEU A 119 7.53 28.39 4.84
CA LEU A 119 8.82 28.83 4.28
C LEU A 119 8.65 29.53 2.93
N GLU A 120 7.67 29.11 2.15
CA GLU A 120 7.17 29.86 1.00
C GLU A 120 6.04 30.73 1.54
N GLY A 121 6.16 32.06 1.49
CA GLY A 121 5.13 33.01 1.94
C GLY A 121 3.83 32.98 1.11
N GLY A 122 3.43 31.81 0.61
CA GLY A 122 2.18 31.54 -0.09
C GLY A 122 1.12 31.15 0.93
N GLU A 123 0.30 32.12 1.29
CA GLU A 123 -0.99 31.92 1.93
C GLU A 123 -1.77 30.80 1.19
N TRP A 124 -2.12 29.73 1.89
CA TRP A 124 -3.07 28.73 1.37
C TRP A 124 -4.40 29.42 1.11
N ASN A 125 -4.74 29.62 -0.18
CA ASN A 125 -5.95 30.31 -0.57
C ASN A 125 -7.19 29.65 0.09
N PRO A 126 -7.97 30.40 0.90
CA PRO A 126 -9.08 29.87 1.68
C PRO A 126 -10.22 29.29 0.83
N ALA A 127 -10.30 29.62 -0.47
CA ALA A 127 -11.24 29.00 -1.39
C ALA A 127 -11.00 27.49 -1.54
N TYR A 128 -9.74 27.05 -1.62
CA TYR A 128 -9.39 25.63 -1.74
C TYR A 128 -9.50 24.88 -0.41
N ARG A 129 -9.28 25.59 0.71
CA ARG A 129 -9.53 25.03 2.05
C ARG A 129 -11.00 24.64 2.23
N ASN A 130 -11.93 25.49 1.79
CA ASN A 130 -13.36 25.21 1.91
C ASN A 130 -13.84 24.17 0.89
N ALA A 131 -13.27 24.14 -0.32
CA ALA A 131 -13.62 23.14 -1.34
C ALA A 131 -13.25 21.69 -0.93
N VAL A 132 -12.22 21.51 -0.10
CA VAL A 132 -11.79 20.19 0.41
C VAL A 132 -12.51 19.82 1.72
N ILE A 133 -13.04 20.80 2.47
CA ILE A 133 -13.68 20.58 3.79
C ILE A 133 -15.22 20.56 3.71
N GLN A 134 -15.84 21.13 2.67
CA GLN A 134 -17.31 21.22 2.55
C GLN A 134 -17.99 20.04 1.83
N TRP A 135 -17.35 18.86 1.78
CA TRP A 135 -17.98 17.61 1.34
C TRP A 135 -17.68 16.47 2.33
#